data_AF-A0A812VRL1-F1
#
_entry.id   AF-A0A812VRL1-F1
#
_cell.length_a   1.000
_cell.length_b   1.000
_cell.length_c   1.000
_cell.angle_alpha   90.00
_cell.angle_beta   90.00
_cell.angle_gamma   90.00
#
_symmetry.space_group_name_H-M   'P 1'
#
loop_
_entity.id
_entity.type
_entity.pdbx_description
1 polymer ?
#
loop_
_entity_poly.entity_id
_entity_poly.type
_entity_poly.pdbx_seq_one_letter_code
_entity_poly.pdbx_strand_id
1 'polypeptide(L)'
;MAEEDEDPLTPPDPEQGPSKLDKVLMQYVKEKDEQDCSWEEGLDMKSQGKEDSASEEGHAAGTVQDVRRKRSKRKKRKASTSIDKSKGLDLFADSFANDAKSAVRTFLTRYVARQLTREDYWCECQEVEAGKFIAKLHAPCYRERVTYDGNICDSQKEAEKSAAETFRNDTEAQESAAALPASLSSIRYATKADKAKMSILRTHGRFLRDESWHLYNLQRDEGCKMQVWDGA
;
A
#
# COMPACT_ATOMS: atom_id res chain seq x y z
N MET A 1 33.12 9.60 52.01
CA MET A 1 33.79 9.58 50.70
C MET A 1 34.49 8.25 50.60
N ALA A 2 33.85 7.29 49.94
CA ALA A 2 34.46 6.03 49.52
C ALA A 2 34.30 6.05 47.99
N GLU A 3 35.42 6.17 47.29
CA GLU A 3 35.49 6.08 45.84
C GLU A 3 35.49 4.58 45.52
N GLU A 4 34.46 4.12 44.80
CA GLU A 4 34.41 2.76 44.26
C GLU A 4 35.03 2.80 42.86
N ASP A 5 36.18 2.13 42.72
CA ASP A 5 36.88 1.86 41.46
C ASP A 5 35.99 1.02 40.54
N GLU A 6 35.52 1.60 39.43
CA GLU A 6 34.85 0.84 38.37
C GLU A 6 35.87 0.10 37.51
N ASP A 7 35.79 -1.23 37.52
CA ASP A 7 36.60 -2.12 36.69
C ASP A 7 36.37 -1.86 35.19
N PRO A 8 37.43 -1.78 34.36
CA PRO A 8 37.31 -1.57 32.93
C PRO A 8 36.71 -2.81 32.26
N LEU A 9 35.51 -2.65 31.71
CA LEU A 9 34.82 -3.63 30.87
C LEU A 9 35.73 -4.11 29.73
N THR A 10 36.25 -5.33 29.84
CA THR A 10 36.92 -6.03 28.75
C THR A 10 35.92 -6.30 27.61
N PRO A 11 36.24 -5.91 26.37
CA PRO A 11 35.39 -6.21 25.22
C PRO A 11 35.30 -7.73 25.00
N PRO A 12 34.13 -8.23 24.56
CA PRO A 12 33.93 -9.65 24.29
C PRO A 12 34.80 -10.10 23.11
N ASP A 13 35.36 -11.30 23.25
CA ASP A 13 36.26 -11.95 22.32
C ASP A 13 35.53 -12.32 20.99
N PRO A 14 35.97 -11.82 19.83
CA PRO A 14 35.27 -12.01 18.55
C PRO A 14 35.36 -13.44 17.97
N GLU A 15 36.06 -14.38 18.59
CA GLU A 15 36.20 -15.75 18.06
C GLU A 15 35.11 -16.75 18.48
N GLN A 16 34.14 -16.35 19.30
CA GLN A 16 33.01 -17.23 19.64
C GLN A 16 31.98 -17.23 18.51
N GLY A 17 32.14 -18.16 17.57
CA GLY A 17 31.16 -18.46 16.53
C GLY A 17 29.76 -18.75 17.10
N PRO A 18 28.70 -18.61 16.28
CA PRO A 18 27.32 -18.64 16.74
C PRO A 18 27.01 -19.92 17.51
N SER A 19 26.36 -19.75 18.66
CA SER A 19 26.04 -20.83 19.58
C SER A 19 25.16 -21.88 18.88
N LYS A 20 25.17 -23.12 19.37
CA LYS A 20 24.27 -24.17 18.83
C LYS A 20 22.79 -23.76 18.90
N LEU A 21 22.41 -22.88 19.84
CA LEU A 21 21.07 -22.32 19.95
C LEU A 21 20.77 -21.32 18.83
N ASP A 22 21.74 -20.49 18.42
CA ASP A 22 21.58 -19.57 17.28
C ASP A 22 21.34 -20.31 15.96
N LYS A 23 21.96 -21.49 15.80
CA LYS A 23 21.75 -22.34 14.62
C LYS A 23 20.34 -22.94 14.57
N VAL A 24 19.77 -23.30 15.72
CA VAL A 24 18.39 -23.82 15.81
C VAL A 24 17.38 -22.69 15.56
N LEU A 25 17.63 -21.49 16.09
CA LEU A 25 16.76 -20.33 15.85
C LEU A 25 16.75 -19.93 14.37
N MET A 26 17.91 -19.96 13.69
CA MET A 26 17.99 -19.69 12.25
C MET A 26 17.27 -20.74 11.39
N GLN A 27 17.24 -21.99 11.82
CA GLN A 27 16.52 -23.05 11.09
C GLN A 27 15.00 -22.90 11.25
N TYR A 28 14.54 -22.45 12.43
CA TYR A 28 13.12 -22.18 12.71
C TYR A 28 12.56 -20.96 11.97
N VAL A 29 13.40 -19.95 11.71
CA VAL A 29 12.99 -18.78 10.89
C VAL A 29 12.84 -19.18 9.42
N LYS A 30 13.67 -20.11 8.93
CA LYS A 30 13.69 -20.50 7.51
C LYS A 30 12.51 -21.38 7.07
N GLU A 31 11.93 -22.18 7.97
CA GLU A 31 10.74 -23.00 7.67
C GLU A 31 9.41 -22.23 7.72
N LYS A 32 9.39 -21.01 8.29
CA LYS A 32 8.16 -20.19 8.38
C LYS A 32 7.92 -19.29 7.16
N ASP A 33 8.88 -19.21 6.24
CA ASP A 33 8.80 -18.40 5.02
C ASP A 33 8.16 -19.14 3.82
N GLU A 34 8.02 -20.47 3.88
CA GLU A 34 7.60 -21.25 2.71
C GLU A 34 6.11 -21.63 2.70
N GLN A 35 5.33 -21.39 3.76
CA GLN A 35 3.99 -21.98 3.86
C GLN A 35 2.78 -21.05 3.72
N ASP A 36 2.87 -19.73 3.85
CA ASP A 36 1.65 -18.90 3.69
C ASP A 36 1.97 -17.43 3.41
N CYS A 37 2.14 -17.09 2.14
CA CYS A 37 1.75 -15.77 1.60
C CYS A 37 1.61 -15.81 0.06
N SER A 38 0.81 -16.75 -0.45
CA SER A 38 0.24 -16.67 -1.80
C SER A 38 -0.86 -15.58 -1.84
N TRP A 39 -0.49 -14.32 -1.58
CA TRP A 39 -1.40 -13.16 -1.58
C TRP A 39 -0.96 -12.06 -2.56
N GLU A 40 0.15 -12.23 -3.29
CA GLU A 40 0.69 -11.20 -4.18
C GLU A 40 0.21 -11.28 -5.65
N GLU A 41 -0.48 -12.35 -6.07
CA GLU A 41 -0.95 -12.47 -7.46
C GLU A 41 -2.45 -12.18 -7.57
N GLY A 42 -2.83 -10.92 -7.79
CA GLY A 42 -4.26 -10.65 -8.02
C GLY A 42 -4.73 -9.25 -8.41
N LEU A 43 -3.87 -8.26 -8.66
CA LEU A 43 -4.31 -6.93 -9.12
C LEU A 43 -3.71 -6.52 -10.48
N ASP A 44 -3.47 -7.48 -11.38
CA ASP A 44 -3.37 -7.17 -12.80
C ASP A 44 -4.80 -7.16 -13.38
N MET A 45 -5.46 -6.00 -13.32
CA MET A 45 -6.71 -5.72 -14.03
C MET A 45 -6.45 -5.68 -15.56
N LYS A 46 -6.09 -6.83 -16.13
CA LYS A 46 -6.22 -7.10 -17.57
C LYS A 46 -7.69 -7.43 -17.84
N SER A 47 -8.48 -6.39 -18.00
CA SER A 47 -9.76 -6.48 -18.72
C SER A 47 -9.48 -6.85 -20.18
N GLN A 48 -9.25 -8.13 -20.47
CA GLN A 48 -9.28 -8.69 -21.82
C GLN A 48 -10.70 -9.16 -22.14
N GLY A 49 -11.60 -8.20 -22.30
CA GLY A 49 -12.83 -8.44 -23.04
C GLY A 49 -12.52 -8.32 -24.52
N LYS A 50 -12.28 -9.46 -25.20
CA LYS A 50 -12.40 -9.56 -26.65
C LYS A 50 -12.66 -11.00 -27.06
N GLU A 51 -13.90 -11.41 -26.86
CA GLU A 51 -14.49 -12.55 -27.56
C GLU A 51 -14.81 -12.06 -28.98
N ASP A 52 -13.95 -12.41 -29.94
CA ASP A 52 -14.31 -12.43 -31.35
C ASP A 52 -14.23 -13.89 -31.81
N SER A 53 -15.39 -14.54 -31.81
CA SER A 53 -15.66 -15.78 -32.53
C SER A 53 -15.54 -15.54 -34.04
N ALA A 54 -14.59 -16.20 -34.70
CA ALA A 54 -14.58 -16.32 -36.16
C ALA A 54 -14.00 -17.68 -36.57
N SER A 55 -14.90 -18.51 -37.10
CA SER A 55 -14.64 -19.74 -37.80
C SER A 55 -14.13 -19.49 -39.22
N GLU A 56 -13.29 -20.44 -39.64
CA GLU A 56 -13.08 -20.97 -41.00
C GLU A 56 -12.30 -20.22 -42.09
N GLU A 57 -11.60 -21.11 -42.80
CA GLU A 57 -10.63 -21.03 -43.88
C GLU A 57 -11.04 -20.22 -45.12
N GLY A 58 -10.03 -19.71 -45.82
CA GLY A 58 -10.20 -19.20 -47.19
C GLY A 58 -8.95 -18.53 -47.75
N HIS A 59 -8.15 -19.29 -48.51
CA HIS A 59 -7.10 -18.77 -49.39
C HIS A 59 -7.70 -17.90 -50.51
N ALA A 60 -7.17 -16.69 -50.72
CA ALA A 60 -7.00 -16.11 -52.06
C ALA A 60 -6.14 -14.84 -52.01
N ALA A 61 -5.12 -14.82 -52.86
CA ALA A 61 -4.28 -13.67 -53.16
C ALA A 61 -5.08 -12.60 -53.91
N GLY A 62 -4.91 -11.33 -53.51
CA GLY A 62 -5.52 -10.20 -54.19
C GLY A 62 -5.02 -8.86 -53.66
N THR A 63 -4.01 -8.31 -54.31
CA THR A 63 -3.43 -6.99 -54.06
C THR A 63 -4.38 -5.88 -54.51
N VAL A 64 -4.89 -5.07 -53.58
CA VAL A 64 -5.45 -3.73 -53.85
C VAL A 64 -4.98 -2.79 -52.74
N GLN A 65 -4.11 -1.85 -53.11
CA GLN A 65 -3.64 -0.77 -52.23
C GLN A 65 -4.76 0.26 -52.02
N ASP A 66 -5.61 0.03 -51.02
CA ASP A 66 -6.55 1.03 -50.53
C ASP A 66 -5.86 1.87 -49.44
N VAL A 67 -5.53 3.12 -49.77
CA VAL A 67 -4.97 4.13 -48.86
C VAL A 67 -6.09 4.62 -47.93
N ARG A 68 -6.56 3.72 -47.08
CA ARG A 68 -7.61 3.96 -46.09
C ARG A 68 -7.04 4.86 -45.01
N ARG A 69 -7.22 6.18 -45.17
CA ARG A 69 -6.94 7.22 -44.16
C ARG A 69 -7.57 6.80 -42.83
N LYS A 70 -6.78 6.18 -41.96
CA LYS A 70 -7.14 5.86 -40.57
C LYS A 70 -7.40 7.19 -39.85
N ARG A 71 -8.67 7.62 -39.83
CA ARG A 71 -9.17 8.65 -38.92
C ARG A 71 -8.88 8.17 -37.51
N SER A 72 -7.80 8.66 -36.91
CA SER A 72 -7.45 8.37 -35.53
C SER A 72 -8.60 8.83 -34.67
N LYS A 73 -9.31 7.88 -34.05
CA LYS A 73 -10.37 8.18 -33.09
C LYS A 73 -9.69 8.92 -31.93
N ARG A 74 -9.82 10.25 -31.92
CA ARG A 74 -9.28 11.14 -30.90
C ARG A 74 -9.97 10.79 -29.58
N LYS A 75 -9.34 9.91 -28.79
CA LYS A 75 -9.83 9.45 -27.48
C LYS A 75 -10.12 10.70 -26.64
N LYS A 76 -11.40 10.96 -26.35
CA LYS A 76 -11.80 12.06 -25.46
C LYS A 76 -11.02 11.90 -24.16
N ARG A 77 -10.12 12.84 -23.87
CA ARG A 77 -9.38 12.85 -22.62
C ARG A 77 -10.40 13.12 -21.52
N LYS A 78 -10.56 12.19 -20.57
CA LYS A 78 -11.35 12.43 -19.36
C LYS A 78 -10.78 13.69 -18.70
N ALA A 79 -11.64 14.60 -18.25
CA ALA A 79 -11.21 15.80 -17.54
C ALA A 79 -10.29 15.36 -16.38
N SER A 80 -9.12 15.97 -16.29
CA SER A 80 -8.21 15.70 -15.17
C SER A 80 -8.93 16.09 -13.89
N THR A 81 -9.19 15.11 -13.01
CA THR A 81 -9.68 15.38 -11.67
C THR A 81 -8.65 16.26 -10.96
N SER A 82 -9.10 17.40 -10.41
CA SER A 82 -8.22 18.26 -9.61
C SER A 82 -7.62 17.45 -8.47
N ILE A 83 -6.35 17.68 -8.15
CA ILE A 83 -5.65 17.01 -7.04
C ILE A 83 -6.43 17.20 -5.73
N ASP A 84 -7.05 18.36 -5.54
CA ASP A 84 -7.83 18.67 -4.33
C ASP A 84 -9.00 17.73 -4.10
N LYS A 85 -9.60 17.21 -5.19
CA LYS A 85 -10.70 16.23 -5.08
C LYS A 85 -10.23 14.85 -4.64
N SER A 86 -8.92 14.60 -4.66
CA SER A 86 -8.31 13.35 -4.20
C SER A 86 -7.68 13.46 -2.81
N LYS A 87 -7.77 14.64 -2.17
CA LYS A 87 -7.41 14.80 -0.74
C LYS A 87 -8.43 14.05 0.12
N GLY A 88 -7.96 13.53 1.25
CA GLY A 88 -8.72 12.67 2.14
C GLY A 88 -8.99 11.28 1.57
N LEU A 89 -9.44 10.39 2.45
CA LEU A 89 -9.90 9.06 2.15
C LEU A 89 -11.14 8.78 3.00
N ASP A 90 -12.25 8.47 2.36
CA ASP A 90 -13.42 7.96 3.05
C ASP A 90 -13.27 6.44 3.21
N LEU A 91 -13.12 5.98 4.46
CA LEU A 91 -13.01 4.57 4.80
C LEU A 91 -14.31 3.79 4.56
N PHE A 92 -15.44 4.48 4.38
CA PHE A 92 -16.77 3.91 4.15
C PHE A 92 -17.27 4.07 2.72
N ALA A 93 -16.45 4.61 1.82
CA ALA A 93 -16.81 4.75 0.42
C ALA A 93 -17.26 3.41 -0.18
N ASP A 94 -18.20 3.45 -1.12
CA ASP A 94 -18.79 2.27 -1.77
C ASP A 94 -17.73 1.32 -2.36
N SER A 95 -16.57 1.86 -2.79
CA SER A 95 -15.45 1.07 -3.27
C SER A 95 -14.87 0.09 -2.25
N PHE A 96 -15.09 0.34 -0.97
CA PHE A 96 -14.60 -0.45 0.17
C PHE A 96 -15.72 -1.17 0.92
N ALA A 97 -16.98 -1.04 0.50
CA ALA A 97 -18.12 -1.61 1.21
C ALA A 97 -17.98 -3.13 1.44
N ASN A 98 -17.40 -3.84 0.48
CA ASN A 98 -17.25 -5.30 0.56
C ASN A 98 -15.95 -5.77 1.20
N ASP A 99 -14.93 -4.91 1.30
CA ASP A 99 -13.58 -5.29 1.71
C ASP A 99 -12.97 -4.24 2.64
N ALA A 100 -13.19 -4.44 3.94
CA ALA A 100 -12.62 -3.59 4.98
C ALA A 100 -11.08 -3.63 4.96
N LYS A 101 -10.47 -4.77 4.60
CA LYS A 101 -9.01 -4.92 4.59
C LYS A 101 -8.37 -4.04 3.52
N SER A 102 -8.94 -3.93 2.33
CA SER A 102 -8.42 -3.02 1.30
C SER A 102 -8.58 -1.55 1.69
N ALA A 103 -9.61 -1.18 2.45
CA ALA A 103 -9.75 0.16 3.02
C ALA A 103 -8.57 0.49 3.95
N VAL A 104 -8.27 -0.39 4.91
CA VAL A 104 -7.15 -0.22 5.85
C VAL A 104 -5.82 -0.19 5.10
N ARG A 105 -5.59 -1.11 4.16
CA ARG A 105 -4.36 -1.13 3.35
C ARG A 105 -4.19 0.16 2.55
N THR A 106 -5.26 0.68 1.95
CA THR A 106 -5.23 1.93 1.18
C THR A 106 -4.94 3.12 2.09
N PHE A 107 -5.56 3.15 3.27
CA PHE A 107 -5.29 4.14 4.31
C PHE A 107 -3.82 4.12 4.71
N LEU A 108 -3.29 2.98 5.17
CA LEU A 108 -1.90 2.87 5.65
C LEU A 108 -0.88 3.16 4.54
N THR A 109 -1.13 2.70 3.31
CA THR A 109 -0.24 3.00 2.17
C THR A 109 -0.16 4.51 1.92
N ARG A 110 -1.29 5.22 2.04
CA ARG A 110 -1.34 6.68 1.90
C ARG A 110 -0.77 7.40 3.11
N TYR A 111 -0.92 6.85 4.30
CA TYR A 111 -0.39 7.37 5.55
C TYR A 111 1.14 7.32 5.55
N VAL A 112 1.75 6.14 5.33
CA VAL A 112 3.21 5.97 5.36
C VAL A 112 3.91 6.49 4.09
N ALA A 113 3.16 6.79 3.02
CA ALA A 113 3.68 7.29 1.74
C ALA A 113 4.67 6.35 1.01
N ARG A 114 4.68 5.06 1.37
CA ARG A 114 5.53 4.02 0.79
C ARG A 114 4.77 2.71 0.65
N GLN A 115 5.41 1.73 0.05
CA GLN A 115 4.88 0.37 0.01
C GLN A 115 4.90 -0.23 1.43
N LEU A 116 3.77 -0.81 1.84
CA LEU A 116 3.64 -1.47 3.12
C LEU A 116 4.43 -2.78 3.12
N THR A 117 5.16 -3.01 4.21
CA THR A 117 5.79 -4.30 4.53
C THR A 117 4.95 -5.05 5.56
N ARG A 118 5.29 -6.31 5.82
CA ARG A 118 4.62 -7.12 6.84
C ARG A 118 4.76 -6.53 8.25
N GLU A 119 5.85 -5.81 8.50
CA GLU A 119 6.11 -5.15 9.78
C GLU A 119 5.22 -3.92 10.01
N ASP A 120 4.64 -3.34 8.95
CA ASP A 120 3.77 -2.18 9.07
C ASP A 120 2.35 -2.56 9.48
N TYR A 121 1.91 -3.75 9.06
CA TYR A 121 0.54 -4.22 9.18
C TYR A 121 0.47 -5.75 9.02
N TRP A 122 -0.15 -6.43 9.99
CA TRP A 122 -0.47 -7.85 9.89
C TRP A 122 -1.72 -8.19 10.71
N CYS A 123 -2.39 -9.28 10.35
CA CYS A 123 -3.47 -9.85 11.15
C CYS A 123 -2.98 -11.15 11.80
N GLU A 124 -3.30 -11.33 13.07
CA GLU A 124 -3.15 -12.59 13.78
C GLU A 124 -4.53 -13.21 13.94
N CYS A 125 -4.69 -14.46 13.52
CA CYS A 125 -5.94 -15.19 13.62
C CYS A 125 -5.75 -16.40 14.52
N GLN A 126 -6.71 -16.64 15.41
CA GLN A 126 -6.69 -17.74 16.36
C GLN A 126 -8.05 -18.44 16.35
N GLU A 127 -8.03 -19.78 16.31
CA GLU A 127 -9.23 -20.59 16.55
C GLU A 127 -9.48 -20.66 18.07
N VAL A 128 -10.65 -20.20 18.51
CA VAL A 128 -11.03 -20.14 19.94
C VAL A 128 -11.91 -21.32 20.35
N GLU A 129 -12.76 -21.77 19.44
CA GLU A 129 -13.62 -22.95 19.57
C GLU A 129 -13.67 -23.66 18.22
N ALA A 130 -14.13 -24.92 18.17
CA ALA A 130 -14.18 -25.69 16.94
C ALA A 130 -14.96 -24.96 15.84
N GLY A 131 -14.25 -24.51 14.79
CA GLY A 131 -14.82 -23.74 13.69
C GLY A 131 -15.16 -22.28 14.01
N LYS A 132 -14.65 -21.74 15.12
CA LYS A 132 -14.81 -20.33 15.51
C LYS A 132 -13.46 -19.64 15.59
N PHE A 133 -13.33 -18.54 14.86
CA PHE A 133 -12.08 -17.80 14.72
C PHE A 133 -12.24 -16.37 15.25
N ILE A 134 -11.20 -15.87 15.92
CA ILE A 134 -11.04 -14.46 16.25
C ILE A 134 -9.78 -13.95 15.59
N ALA A 135 -9.79 -12.70 15.13
CA ALA A 135 -8.60 -12.07 14.59
C ALA A 135 -8.28 -10.76 15.30
N LYS A 136 -6.99 -10.48 15.43
CA LYS A 136 -6.44 -9.23 15.93
C LYS A 136 -5.63 -8.57 14.83
N LEU A 137 -5.95 -7.32 14.54
CA LEU A 137 -5.23 -6.52 13.57
C LEU A 137 -4.15 -5.68 14.26
N HIS A 138 -2.91 -5.78 13.76
CA HIS A 138 -1.77 -4.99 14.20
C HIS A 138 -1.40 -3.96 13.14
N ALA A 139 -1.29 -2.68 13.51
CA ALA A 139 -0.94 -1.59 12.61
C ALA A 139 0.06 -0.61 13.26
N PRO A 140 1.28 -1.06 13.63
CA PRO A 140 2.24 -0.22 14.36
C PRO A 140 2.68 1.03 13.60
N CYS A 141 2.62 1.02 12.26
CA CYS A 141 2.98 2.18 11.44
C CYS A 141 1.98 3.35 11.57
N TYR A 142 0.77 3.10 12.09
CA TYR A 142 -0.24 4.14 12.34
C TYR A 142 -0.09 4.72 13.74
N ARG A 143 -0.07 3.84 14.74
CA ARG A 143 0.12 4.17 16.16
C ARG A 143 0.88 3.07 16.86
N GLU A 144 1.83 3.47 17.70
CA GLU A 144 2.55 2.52 18.52
C GLU A 144 1.57 1.75 19.41
N ARG A 145 1.60 0.41 19.29
CA ARG A 145 0.90 -0.56 20.14
C ARG A 145 -0.64 -0.59 20.05
N VAL A 146 -1.25 0.04 19.05
CA VAL A 146 -2.70 -0.12 18.84
C VAL A 146 -2.97 -1.41 18.09
N THR A 147 -3.67 -2.32 18.75
CA THR A 147 -4.22 -3.54 18.15
C THR A 147 -5.74 -3.44 18.12
N TYR A 148 -6.34 -3.87 17.02
CA TYR A 148 -7.79 -3.84 16.83
C TYR A 148 -8.33 -5.27 16.87
N ASP A 149 -9.11 -5.56 17.91
CA ASP A 149 -9.73 -6.87 18.07
C ASP A 149 -10.99 -6.98 17.20
N GLY A 150 -11.09 -8.09 16.46
CA GLY A 150 -12.29 -8.47 15.73
C GLY A 150 -13.25 -9.30 16.57
N ASN A 151 -14.45 -9.53 16.03
CA ASN A 151 -15.42 -10.43 16.63
C ASN A 151 -15.10 -11.89 16.32
N ILE A 152 -15.69 -12.81 17.10
CA ILE A 152 -15.65 -14.25 16.82
C ILE A 152 -16.54 -14.52 15.60
N CYS A 153 -15.99 -15.20 14.59
CA CYS A 153 -16.67 -15.52 13.34
C CYS A 153 -16.51 -17.01 12.99
N ASP A 154 -17.28 -17.49 12.00
CA ASP A 154 -17.29 -18.88 11.55
C ASP A 154 -16.12 -19.21 10.60
N SER A 155 -15.41 -18.18 10.12
CA SER A 155 -14.28 -18.33 9.23
C SER A 155 -13.16 -17.35 9.56
N GLN A 156 -11.91 -17.74 9.29
CA GLN A 156 -10.74 -16.87 9.46
C GLN A 156 -10.87 -15.57 8.67
N LYS A 157 -11.42 -15.63 7.45
CA LYS A 157 -11.60 -14.46 6.57
C LYS A 157 -12.58 -13.44 7.16
N GLU A 158 -13.68 -13.90 7.74
CA GLU A 158 -14.65 -13.02 8.40
C GLU A 158 -14.10 -12.43 9.70
N ALA A 159 -13.35 -13.21 10.48
CA ALA A 159 -12.68 -12.72 11.67
C ALA A 159 -11.70 -11.58 11.34
N GLU A 160 -10.85 -11.76 10.33
CA GLU A 160 -9.93 -10.72 9.85
C GLU A 160 -10.68 -9.48 9.32
N LYS A 161 -11.77 -9.69 8.57
CA LYS A 161 -12.62 -8.60 8.09
C LYS A 161 -13.21 -7.83 9.28
N SER A 162 -13.67 -8.53 10.31
CA SER A 162 -14.23 -7.91 11.52
C SER A 162 -13.18 -7.08 12.27
N ALA A 163 -11.93 -7.55 12.38
CA ALA A 163 -10.85 -6.77 12.98
C ALA A 163 -10.55 -5.48 12.18
N ALA A 164 -10.56 -5.59 10.84
CA ALA A 164 -10.42 -4.42 9.96
C ALA A 164 -11.63 -3.47 10.03
N GLU A 165 -12.84 -3.97 10.31
CA GLU A 165 -14.01 -3.13 10.57
C GLU A 165 -13.88 -2.36 11.89
N THR A 166 -13.32 -2.97 12.94
CA THR A 166 -12.99 -2.27 14.19
C THR A 166 -12.05 -1.09 13.92
N PHE A 167 -11.03 -1.28 13.07
CA PHE A 167 -10.17 -0.18 12.62
C PHE A 167 -10.94 0.91 11.88
N ARG A 168 -11.84 0.56 10.94
CA ARG A 168 -12.62 1.55 10.17
C ARG A 168 -13.54 2.38 11.05
N ASN A 169 -14.05 1.78 12.13
CA ASN A 169 -14.93 2.43 13.09
C ASN A 169 -14.18 3.30 14.11
N ASP A 170 -12.84 3.21 14.18
CA ASP A 170 -12.02 4.06 15.03
C ASP A 170 -12.12 5.53 14.56
N THR A 171 -12.63 6.40 15.44
CA THR A 171 -12.84 7.83 15.14
C THR A 171 -11.53 8.51 14.77
N GLU A 172 -10.44 8.15 15.44
CA GLU A 172 -9.14 8.80 15.20
C GLU A 172 -8.57 8.37 13.83
N ALA A 173 -8.81 7.10 13.44
CA ALA A 173 -8.47 6.62 12.10
C ALA A 173 -9.30 7.33 11.01
N GLN A 174 -10.58 7.60 11.27
CA GLN A 174 -11.44 8.36 10.36
C GLN A 174 -10.98 9.81 10.18
N GLU A 175 -10.65 10.49 11.28
CA GLU A 175 -10.12 11.86 11.26
C GLU A 175 -8.80 11.92 10.49
N SER A 176 -7.88 10.98 10.78
CA SER A 176 -6.63 10.85 10.06
C SER A 176 -6.85 10.56 8.57
N ALA A 177 -7.83 9.72 8.23
CA ALA A 177 -8.15 9.36 6.86
C ALA A 177 -8.68 10.57 6.08
N ALA A 178 -9.54 11.39 6.69
CA ALA A 178 -10.05 12.63 6.10
C ALA A 178 -8.93 13.66 5.84
N ALA A 179 -7.89 13.65 6.68
CA ALA A 179 -6.73 14.54 6.57
C ALA A 179 -5.65 14.07 5.58
N LEU A 180 -5.74 12.85 5.03
CA LEU A 180 -4.68 12.29 4.20
C LEU A 180 -4.39 13.13 2.94
N PRO A 181 -3.11 13.35 2.58
CA PRO A 181 -2.75 13.98 1.32
C PRO A 181 -3.21 13.14 0.14
N ALA A 182 -3.35 13.76 -1.04
CA ALA A 182 -3.70 13.05 -2.26
C ALA A 182 -2.74 11.88 -2.53
N SER A 183 -3.23 10.81 -3.16
CA SER A 183 -2.37 9.66 -3.46
C SER A 183 -1.20 10.08 -4.35
N LEU A 184 0.00 9.52 -4.10
CA LEU A 184 1.19 9.81 -4.89
C LEU A 184 0.98 9.54 -6.39
N SER A 185 0.16 8.55 -6.75
CA SER A 185 -0.21 8.28 -8.14
C SER A 185 -0.99 9.45 -8.76
N SER A 186 -1.94 10.03 -8.04
CA SER A 186 -2.72 11.21 -8.47
C SER A 186 -1.83 12.45 -8.61
N ILE A 187 -0.95 12.70 -7.64
CA ILE A 187 0.01 13.82 -7.69
C ILE A 187 0.99 13.66 -8.87
N ARG A 188 1.54 12.45 -9.06
CA ARG A 188 2.41 12.14 -10.22
C ARG A 188 1.67 12.32 -11.55
N TYR A 189 0.39 11.95 -11.61
CA TYR A 189 -0.41 12.13 -12.81
C TYR A 189 -0.64 13.60 -13.12
N ALA A 190 -1.04 14.39 -12.12
CA ALA A 190 -1.28 15.81 -12.28
C ALA A 190 0.00 16.59 -12.64
N THR A 191 1.11 16.33 -11.94
CA THR A 191 2.41 16.95 -12.27
C THR A 191 2.90 16.57 -13.67
N LYS A 192 2.67 15.33 -14.14
CA LYS A 192 2.97 14.94 -15.53
C LYS A 192 2.10 15.70 -16.54
N ALA A 193 0.81 15.90 -16.24
CA ALA A 193 -0.09 16.65 -17.11
C ALA A 193 0.34 18.12 -17.23
N ASP A 194 0.80 18.74 -16.15
CA ASP A 194 1.30 20.11 -16.17
C ASP A 194 2.68 20.23 -16.81
N LYS A 195 3.57 19.24 -16.60
CA LYS A 195 4.83 19.13 -17.35
C LYS A 195 4.59 19.11 -18.86
N ALA A 196 3.58 18.40 -19.35
CA ALA A 196 3.25 18.37 -20.77
C ALA A 196 2.74 19.73 -21.30
N LYS A 197 2.09 20.54 -20.45
CA LYS A 197 1.71 21.91 -20.80
C LYS A 197 2.92 22.85 -20.80
N MET A 198 3.80 22.71 -19.81
CA MET A 198 4.98 23.55 -19.62
C MET A 198 6.17 23.18 -20.51
N SER A 199 6.26 21.94 -21.01
CA SER A 199 7.32 21.52 -21.94
C SER A 199 7.18 22.19 -23.31
N ILE A 200 5.98 22.66 -23.66
CA ILE A 200 5.76 23.52 -24.82
C ILE A 200 6.43 24.91 -24.62
N LEU A 201 6.70 25.29 -23.37
CA LEU A 201 7.18 26.61 -22.98
C LEU A 201 8.63 26.65 -22.46
N ARG A 202 9.33 25.50 -22.29
CA ARG A 202 10.67 25.49 -21.64
C ARG A 202 11.74 24.76 -22.44
N THR A 203 12.65 25.56 -22.99
CA THR A 203 13.89 25.17 -23.68
C THR A 203 15.09 25.01 -22.76
N HIS A 204 15.08 25.49 -21.51
CA HIS A 204 16.26 25.38 -20.62
C HIS A 204 15.87 25.26 -19.15
N GLY A 205 16.22 24.15 -18.50
CA GLY A 205 16.13 23.98 -17.05
C GLY A 205 16.04 22.52 -16.64
N ARG A 206 17.07 22.00 -15.98
CA ARG A 206 17.10 20.65 -15.40
C ARG A 206 15.94 20.52 -14.42
N PHE A 207 14.96 19.68 -14.76
CA PHE A 207 13.77 19.48 -13.95
C PHE A 207 14.13 18.82 -12.61
N LEU A 208 13.61 19.38 -11.51
CA LEU A 208 13.65 18.77 -10.19
C LEU A 208 12.97 17.40 -10.25
N ARG A 209 13.75 16.36 -9.96
CA ARG A 209 13.31 14.96 -9.99
C ARG A 209 12.23 14.66 -8.95
N ASP A 210 12.00 15.57 -7.99
CA ASP A 210 11.19 15.36 -6.78
C ASP A 210 9.97 16.26 -6.57
N GLU A 211 9.52 17.00 -7.59
CA GLU A 211 8.36 17.91 -7.43
C GLU A 211 7.10 17.22 -6.87
N SER A 212 6.84 15.97 -7.27
CA SER A 212 5.70 15.22 -6.74
C SER A 212 5.84 14.86 -5.27
N TRP A 213 7.07 14.59 -4.80
CA TRP A 213 7.32 14.32 -3.39
C TRP A 213 7.21 15.59 -2.57
N HIS A 214 7.71 16.71 -3.09
CA HIS A 214 7.55 18.02 -2.46
C HIS A 214 6.08 18.42 -2.28
N LEU A 215 5.25 18.29 -3.33
CA LEU A 215 3.81 18.58 -3.25
C LEU A 215 3.08 17.64 -2.29
N TYR A 216 3.46 16.36 -2.24
CA TYR A 216 2.91 15.41 -1.28
C TYR A 216 3.24 15.83 0.15
N ASN A 217 4.50 16.16 0.44
CA ASN A 217 4.92 16.62 1.77
C ASN A 217 4.24 17.95 2.14
N LEU A 218 4.08 18.88 1.19
CA LEU A 218 3.35 20.12 1.44
C LEU A 218 1.89 19.85 1.86
N GLN A 219 1.18 18.99 1.13
CA GLN A 219 -0.20 18.61 1.49
C GLN A 219 -0.27 17.87 2.83
N ARG A 220 0.74 17.05 3.11
CA ARG A 220 0.87 16.33 4.38
C ARG A 220 1.05 17.31 5.53
N ASP A 221 1.95 18.28 5.40
CA ASP A 221 2.28 19.27 6.42
C ASP A 221 1.10 20.26 6.65
N GLU A 222 0.23 20.46 5.65
CA GLU A 222 -0.99 21.28 5.75
C GLU A 222 -2.13 20.66 6.58
N GLY A 223 -2.20 19.34 6.73
CA GLY A 223 -3.40 18.70 7.25
C GLY A 223 -3.22 17.42 8.06
N CYS A 224 -2.15 16.65 7.83
CA CYS A 224 -1.96 15.34 8.44
C CYS A 224 -0.77 15.38 9.40
N LYS A 225 -0.99 15.85 10.64
CA LYS A 225 -0.03 15.65 11.74
C LYS A 225 -0.01 14.16 12.08
N MET A 226 0.90 13.42 11.45
CA MET A 226 1.10 12.01 11.75
C MET A 226 1.92 11.88 13.04
N GLN A 227 1.40 11.16 14.04
CA GLN A 227 2.07 10.94 15.33
C GLN A 227 3.51 10.41 15.18
N VAL A 228 3.78 9.62 14.14
CA VAL A 228 5.12 9.06 13.85
C VAL A 228 6.19 10.12 13.55
N TRP A 229 5.79 11.37 13.25
CA TRP A 229 6.69 12.41 12.74
C TRP A 229 6.88 13.60 13.67
N ASP A 230 6.05 13.74 14.70
CA ASP A 230 6.20 14.78 15.72
C ASP A 230 7.30 14.43 16.76
N GLY A 231 8.01 13.31 16.58
CA GLY A 231 9.13 12.89 17.43
C GLY A 231 8.65 12.42 18.80
N ALA A 232 8.27 11.15 18.88
CA ALA A 232 8.20 10.42 20.15
C ALA A 232 9.59 9.91 20.55
#